data_AF-X1MD58-F1
#
_entry.id   AF-X1MD58-F1
#
_cell.length_a   1.000
_cell.length_b   1.000
_cell.length_c   1.000
_cell.angle_alpha   90.00
_cell.angle_beta   90.00
_cell.angle_gamma   90.00
#
_symmetry.space_group_name_H-M   'P 1'
#
loop_
_entity.id
_entity.type
_entity.pdbx_description
1 polymer ?
#
loop_
_entity_poly.entity_id
_entity_poly.type
_entity_poly.pdbx_seq_one_letter_code
_entity_poly.pdbx_strand_id
1 'polypeptide(L)'
;YKAAIGEAFNLAAGREIKIKYLADTVNKMAGNNARLKFLHRRKWDTKPRILASNTKAKEMLGFNPYTDFEKGLKVTIKWFKDNWDNIERVANFGPGVSSAVRDK
;
A
#
# COMPACT_ATOMS: atom_id res chain seq x y z
N TYR A 1 -1.60 14.84 25.92
CA TYR A 1 -1.66 13.40 25.57
C TYR A 1 -1.69 12.41 26.75
N LYS A 2 -1.81 12.83 28.04
CA LYS A 2 -1.87 11.86 29.17
C LYS A 2 -3.00 10.83 29.03
N ALA A 3 -4.17 11.27 28.55
CA ALA A 3 -5.33 10.41 28.29
C ALA A 3 -5.14 9.40 27.14
N ALA A 4 -4.05 9.49 26.36
CA ALA A 4 -3.77 8.58 25.25
C ALA A 4 -2.88 7.38 25.66
N ILE A 5 -2.32 7.38 26.88
CA ILE A 5 -1.45 6.30 27.35
C ILE A 5 -2.29 5.04 27.57
N GLY A 6 -1.87 3.91 26.97
CA GLY A 6 -2.59 2.63 27.06
C GLY A 6 -3.71 2.45 26.02
N GLU A 7 -3.99 3.47 25.21
CA GLU A 7 -5.03 3.43 24.20
C GLU A 7 -4.50 2.90 22.85
N ALA A 8 -5.35 2.16 22.14
CA ALA A 8 -5.12 1.79 20.75
C ALA A 8 -5.75 2.82 19.78
N PHE A 9 -5.04 3.16 18.71
CA PHE A 9 -5.46 4.12 17.70
C PHE A 9 -5.29 3.58 16.29
N ASN A 10 -6.28 3.84 15.44
CA ASN A 10 -6.16 3.64 14.00
C ASN A 10 -5.43 4.84 13.37
N LEU A 11 -4.23 4.62 12.85
CA LEU A 11 -3.53 5.60 12.01
C LEU A 11 -3.89 5.37 10.55
N ALA A 12 -5.10 5.76 10.19
CA ALA A 12 -5.67 5.51 8.88
C ALA A 12 -5.99 6.80 8.13
N ALA A 13 -5.96 6.74 6.79
CA ALA A 13 -6.33 7.88 5.95
C ALA A 13 -7.84 8.19 5.94
N GLY A 14 -8.68 7.30 6.50
CA GLY A 14 -10.14 7.47 6.48
C GLY A 14 -10.77 7.32 5.09
N ARG A 15 -10.05 6.73 4.12
CA ARG A 15 -10.51 6.47 2.75
C ARG A 15 -9.97 5.13 2.25
N GLU A 16 -10.65 4.56 1.26
CA GLU A 16 -10.25 3.32 0.60
C GLU A 16 -9.78 3.56 -0.82
N ILE A 17 -8.92 2.65 -1.32
CA ILE A 17 -8.45 2.64 -2.70
C ILE A 17 -8.73 1.27 -3.31
N LYS A 18 -9.33 1.26 -4.50
CA LYS A 18 -9.54 0.02 -5.25
C LYS A 18 -8.20 -0.49 -5.79
N ILE A 19 -7.92 -1.78 -5.65
CA ILE A 19 -6.67 -2.40 -6.16
C ILE A 19 -6.48 -2.17 -7.65
N LYS A 20 -7.55 -2.23 -8.46
CA LYS A 20 -7.47 -1.92 -9.89
C LYS A 20 -6.97 -0.49 -10.14
N TYR A 21 -7.52 0.49 -9.43
CA TYR A 21 -7.10 1.88 -9.57
C TYR A 21 -5.64 2.08 -9.13
N LEU A 22 -5.20 1.43 -8.05
CA LEU A 22 -3.80 1.43 -7.64
C LEU A 22 -2.90 0.85 -8.75
N ALA A 23 -3.23 -0.31 -9.30
CA ALA A 23 -2.44 -0.96 -10.35
C ALA A 23 -2.37 -0.12 -11.64
N ASP A 24 -3.51 0.43 -12.10
CA ASP A 24 -3.57 1.32 -13.25
C ASP A 24 -2.71 2.58 -13.03
N THR A 25 -2.80 3.17 -11.83
CA THR A 25 -2.03 4.38 -11.48
C THR A 25 -0.52 4.09 -11.45
N VAL A 26 -0.11 2.96 -10.89
CA VAL A 26 1.30 2.53 -10.91
C VAL A 26 1.77 2.34 -12.35
N ASN A 27 1.01 1.62 -13.19
CA ASN A 27 1.36 1.42 -14.60
C ASN A 27 1.56 2.75 -15.33
N LYS A 28 0.61 3.68 -15.18
CA LYS A 28 0.69 5.01 -15.79
C LYS A 28 1.95 5.77 -15.33
N MET A 29 2.22 5.81 -14.03
CA MET A 29 3.36 6.57 -13.47
C MET A 29 4.73 5.92 -13.78
N ALA A 30 4.76 4.60 -13.95
CA ALA A 30 5.95 3.84 -14.31
C ALA A 30 6.19 3.77 -15.83
N GLY A 31 5.23 4.22 -16.65
CA GLY A 31 5.30 4.07 -18.11
C GLY A 31 5.12 2.62 -18.58
N ASN A 32 4.46 1.78 -17.78
CA ASN A 32 4.22 0.38 -18.10
C ASN A 32 2.93 0.20 -18.90
N ASN A 33 3.04 -0.38 -20.10
CA ASN A 33 1.93 -0.66 -21.01
C ASN A 33 1.40 -2.11 -20.90
N ALA A 34 1.90 -2.90 -19.96
CA ALA A 34 1.43 -4.27 -19.76
C ALA A 34 -0.04 -4.32 -19.32
N ARG A 35 -0.77 -5.32 -19.82
CA ARG A 35 -2.16 -5.57 -19.41
C ARG A 35 -2.21 -6.14 -18.00
N LEU A 36 -3.24 -5.78 -17.24
CA LEU A 36 -3.51 -6.39 -15.95
C LEU A 36 -3.95 -7.85 -16.13
N LYS A 37 -3.28 -8.78 -15.45
CA LYS A 37 -3.72 -10.18 -15.30
C LYS A 37 -4.56 -10.30 -14.03
N PHE A 38 -5.78 -10.80 -14.16
CA PHE A 38 -6.63 -11.10 -13.02
C PHE A 38 -6.39 -12.53 -12.57
N LEU A 39 -6.10 -12.71 -11.28
CA LEU A 39 -5.87 -14.01 -10.66
C LEU A 39 -6.95 -14.28 -9.61
N HIS A 40 -7.11 -15.55 -9.24
CA HIS A 40 -8.02 -15.93 -8.16
C HIS A 40 -7.61 -15.26 -6.84
N ARG A 41 -8.61 -14.85 -6.06
CA ARG A 41 -8.39 -14.34 -4.70
C ARG A 41 -7.72 -15.41 -3.84
N ARG A 42 -6.73 -14.99 -3.05
CA ARG A 42 -6.04 -15.87 -2.09
C ARG A 42 -7.05 -16.43 -1.08
N LYS A 43 -6.95 -17.72 -0.75
CA LYS A 43 -7.91 -18.39 0.16
C LYS A 43 -8.02 -17.71 1.53
N TRP A 44 -6.92 -17.17 2.04
CA TRP A 44 -6.85 -16.50 3.34
C TRP A 44 -7.26 -15.02 3.29
N ASP A 45 -7.44 -14.44 2.10
CA ASP A 45 -7.83 -13.03 1.93
C ASP A 45 -9.36 -12.91 1.99
N THR A 46 -9.88 -12.89 3.22
CA THR A 46 -11.32 -12.94 3.50
C THR A 46 -11.99 -11.56 3.51
N LYS A 47 -11.20 -10.47 3.53
CA LYS A 47 -11.69 -9.09 3.69
C LYS A 47 -11.58 -8.33 2.37
N PRO A 48 -12.66 -8.20 1.58
CA PRO A 48 -12.60 -7.52 0.29
C PRO A 48 -12.42 -6.00 0.40
N ARG A 49 -12.61 -5.44 1.60
CA ARG A 49 -12.58 -4.01 1.91
C ARG A 49 -12.00 -3.78 3.30
N ILE A 50 -11.26 -2.68 3.46
CA ILE A 50 -10.68 -2.25 4.74
C ILE A 50 -10.75 -0.72 4.77
N LEU A 51 -11.67 -0.21 5.57
CA LEU A 51 -11.81 1.22 5.88
C LEU A 51 -11.73 1.38 7.39
N ALA A 52 -10.70 2.06 7.87
CA ALA A 52 -10.53 2.35 9.28
C ALA A 52 -10.91 3.81 9.58
N SER A 53 -11.77 4.01 10.57
CA SER A 53 -12.02 5.34 11.14
C SER A 53 -10.78 5.82 11.89
N ASN A 54 -10.40 7.07 11.67
CA ASN A 54 -9.30 7.76 12.35
C ASN A 54 -9.80 8.82 13.36
N THR A 55 -11.10 8.85 13.67
CA THR A 55 -11.74 9.83 14.56
C THR A 55 -11.02 9.93 15.91
N LYS A 56 -10.80 8.80 16.58
CA LYS A 56 -10.12 8.75 17.88
C LYS A 56 -8.70 9.34 17.84
N ALA A 57 -7.96 9.05 16.78
CA ALA A 57 -6.61 9.60 16.59
C ALA A 57 -6.66 11.10 16.32
N LYS A 58 -7.63 11.57 15.52
CA LYS A 58 -7.83 12.99 15.24
C LYS A 58 -8.16 13.78 16.51
N GLU A 59 -9.09 13.27 17.32
CA GLU A 59 -9.57 13.95 18.52
C GLU A 59 -8.53 13.96 19.65
N MET A 60 -7.89 12.83 19.93
CA MET A 60 -6.98 12.71 21.09
C MET A 60 -5.54 13.06 20.76
N LEU A 61 -5.11 12.85 19.51
CA LEU A 61 -3.72 13.04 19.09
C LEU A 61 -3.53 14.25 18.16
N GLY A 62 -4.61 14.85 17.65
CA GLY A 62 -4.51 15.85 16.58
C GLY A 62 -4.08 15.25 15.23
N PHE A 63 -4.19 13.93 15.06
CA PHE A 63 -3.75 13.24 13.86
C PHE A 63 -4.56 13.69 12.64
N ASN A 64 -3.88 14.15 11.59
CA ASN A 64 -4.49 14.54 10.33
C ASN A 64 -3.71 13.95 9.14
N PRO A 65 -4.23 12.92 8.46
CA PRO A 65 -3.58 12.36 7.28
C PRO A 65 -3.77 13.30 6.09
N TYR A 66 -2.79 14.18 5.84
CA TYR A 66 -2.87 15.22 4.81
C TYR A 66 -2.37 14.78 3.43
N THR A 67 -1.62 13.68 3.35
CA THR A 67 -1.02 13.23 2.09
C THR A 67 -2.09 12.66 1.16
N ASP A 68 -2.28 13.30 0.01
CA ASP A 68 -3.08 12.74 -1.09
C ASP A 68 -2.48 11.40 -1.59
N PHE A 69 -3.33 10.48 -2.03
CA PHE A 69 -2.91 9.14 -2.41
C PHE A 69 -1.99 9.16 -3.63
N GLU A 70 -2.35 9.89 -4.68
CA GLU A 70 -1.51 9.99 -5.88
C GLU A 70 -0.21 10.73 -5.58
N LYS A 71 -0.26 11.78 -4.74
CA LYS A 71 0.94 12.49 -4.29
C LYS A 71 1.89 11.56 -3.54
N GLY A 72 1.38 10.76 -2.60
CA GLY A 72 2.16 9.76 -1.87
C GLY A 72 2.76 8.71 -2.81
N LEU A 73 1.96 8.19 -3.74
CA LEU A 73 2.42 7.19 -4.70
C LEU A 73 3.52 7.72 -5.64
N LYS A 74 3.44 8.99 -6.07
CA LYS A 74 4.50 9.65 -6.84
C LYS A 74 5.82 9.70 -6.07
N VAL A 75 5.78 10.03 -4.78
CA VAL A 75 6.97 10.04 -3.91
C VAL A 75 7.53 8.62 -3.79
N THR A 76 6.69 7.62 -3.58
CA THR A 76 7.11 6.22 -3.54
C THR A 76 7.79 5.79 -4.84
N ILE A 77 7.17 6.05 -6.01
CA ILE A 77 7.75 5.69 -7.31
C ILE A 77 9.08 6.41 -7.55
N LYS A 78 9.20 7.68 -7.14
CA LYS A 78 10.47 8.39 -7.21
C LYS A 78 11.54 7.68 -6.36
N TRP A 79 11.22 7.32 -5.12
CA TRP A 79 12.15 6.58 -4.26
C TRP A 79 12.58 5.25 -4.87
N PHE A 80 11.66 4.50 -5.50
CA PHE A 80 12.01 3.28 -6.24
C PHE A 80 13.01 3.55 -7.37
N LYS A 81 12.81 4.62 -8.14
CA LYS A 81 13.74 5.01 -9.22
C LYS A 81 15.12 5.40 -8.68
N ASP A 82 15.14 6.19 -7.60
CA ASP A 82 16.39 6.66 -6.98
C ASP A 82 17.20 5.52 -6.34
N ASN A 83 16.55 4.39 -5.99
CA ASN A 83 17.18 3.27 -5.28
C ASN A 83 17.15 1.96 -6.09
N TRP A 84 16.93 2.04 -7.40
CA TRP A 84 16.65 0.87 -8.24
C TRP A 84 17.74 -0.21 -8.14
N ASP A 85 19.01 0.17 -8.28
CA ASP A 85 20.15 -0.77 -8.24
C ASP A 85 20.26 -1.48 -6.88
N ASN A 86 19.98 -0.76 -5.79
CA ASN A 86 19.97 -1.34 -4.46
C ASN A 86 18.82 -2.33 -4.29
N ILE A 87 17.64 -1.99 -4.80
CA ILE A 87 16.47 -2.86 -4.75
C ILE A 87 16.74 -4.12 -5.56
N GLU A 88 17.24 -4.00 -6.79
CA GLU A 88 17.56 -5.16 -7.65
C GLU A 88 18.57 -6.10 -6.98
N ARG A 89 19.62 -5.53 -6.37
CA ARG A 89 20.64 -6.30 -5.66
C ARG A 89 20.08 -7.12 -4.48
N VAL A 90 19.09 -6.61 -3.75
CA VAL A 90 18.58 -7.24 -2.52
C VAL A 90 17.24 -7.97 -2.69
N ALA A 91 16.48 -7.67 -3.74
CA ALA A 91 15.18 -8.26 -4.04
C ALA A 91 15.30 -9.55 -4.89
N ASN A 92 16.49 -10.14 -4.98
CA ASN A 92 16.68 -11.46 -5.55
C ASN A 92 16.22 -12.53 -4.56
N PHE A 93 14.95 -12.91 -4.66
CA PHE A 93 14.38 -13.99 -3.88
C PHE A 93 14.72 -15.31 -4.54
N GLY A 94 15.54 -16.12 -3.87
CA GLY A 94 15.90 -17.46 -4.33
C GLY A 94 14.66 -18.35 -4.61
N PRO A 95 14.84 -19.50 -5.28
CA PRO A 95 13.76 -20.36 -5.70
C PRO A 95 12.76 -20.62 -4.58
N GLY A 96 11.53 -20.18 -4.80
CA GLY A 96 10.43 -20.47 -3.91
C GLY A 96 10.15 -19.49 -2.77
N VAL A 97 10.91 -18.39 -2.67
CA VAL A 97 10.72 -17.32 -1.69
C VAL A 97 9.78 -16.22 -2.21
N SER A 98 9.48 -16.22 -3.51
CA SER A 98 8.49 -15.30 -4.08
C SER A 98 7.07 -15.66 -3.60
N SER A 99 6.42 -14.69 -2.95
CA SER A 99 5.02 -14.74 -2.54
C SER A 99 4.05 -14.47 -3.69
N ALA A 100 4.56 -14.06 -4.85
CA ALA A 100 3.78 -14.03 -6.08
C ALA A 100 3.41 -15.48 -6.41
N VAL A 101 2.10 -15.71 -6.48
CA VAL A 101 1.46 -17.01 -6.67
C VAL A 101 2.28 -17.86 -7.63
N ARG A 102 2.81 -18.99 -7.14
CA ARG A 102 3.30 -20.04 -8.02
C ARG A 102 2.07 -20.53 -8.75
N ASP A 103 1.94 -20.17 -10.03
CA ASP A 103 0.98 -20.81 -10.92
C ASP A 103 1.29 -22.32 -10.83
N LYS A 104 0.33 -23.09 -10.31
CA LYS A 104 0.28 -24.54 -10.55
C LYS A 104 -0.43 -24.74 -11.87
#